data_AF-A0A1G9VKK1-F1
#
_entry.id   AF-A0A1G9VKK1-F1
#
_cell.length_a   1.000
_cell.length_b   1.000
_cell.length_c   1.000
_cell.angle_alpha   90.00
_cell.angle_beta   90.00
_cell.angle_gamma   90.00
#
_symmetry.space_group_name_H-M   'P 1'
#
loop_
_entity.id
_entity.type
_entity.pdbx_description
1 polymer ?
#
loop_
_entity_poly.entity_id
_entity_poly.type
_entity_poly.pdbx_seq_one_letter_code
_entity_poly.pdbx_strand_id
1 'polypeptide(L)'
;MSEKKEQSSMSPDPRPRCLYLVRDSFGRKLMEHRGVPAEQRVSFEDFVSGAAPHADAVVPVHSGSAPELRDEVDRICAEQGTPSVGLQLLSTKIVCGPAVVPDRTACYACYRKRAAQHAGTAHPYDMEAALTGLPEGFGPLHLAVASGLLELALADIAAGTTGLGGAVRTFSLISGAVSSAATVSVNRCPRCGDRFAQVRPDSAMPFPELLR
;
A
#
# COMPACT_ATOMS: atom_id res chain seq x y z
N MET A 1 -30.04 16.21 -45.97
CA MET A 1 -28.61 16.22 -45.61
C MET A 1 -28.53 15.98 -44.12
N SER A 2 -28.34 14.72 -43.71
CA SER A 2 -28.21 14.33 -42.31
C SER A 2 -26.73 14.23 -41.96
N GLU A 3 -26.25 15.13 -41.13
CA GLU A 3 -24.92 15.05 -40.53
C GLU A 3 -24.94 13.97 -39.44
N LYS A 4 -24.27 12.84 -39.72
CA LYS A 4 -23.91 11.85 -38.72
C LYS A 4 -22.82 12.46 -37.83
N LYS A 5 -23.17 12.77 -36.59
CA LYS A 5 -22.23 13.12 -35.53
C LYS A 5 -21.56 11.82 -35.06
N GLU A 6 -20.37 11.53 -35.57
CA GLU A 6 -19.51 10.47 -35.04
C GLU A 6 -19.21 10.78 -33.56
N GLN A 7 -19.79 9.96 -32.69
CA GLN A 7 -19.43 9.91 -31.27
C GLN A 7 -18.03 9.33 -31.18
N SER A 8 -17.07 10.22 -30.93
CA SER A 8 -15.69 9.87 -30.59
C SER A 8 -15.68 8.96 -29.37
N SER A 9 -15.44 7.67 -29.58
CA SER A 9 -15.23 6.68 -28.52
C SER A 9 -13.94 7.03 -27.77
N MET A 10 -14.10 7.59 -26.57
CA MET A 10 -12.98 7.85 -25.66
C MET A 10 -12.46 6.50 -25.16
N SER A 11 -11.24 6.14 -25.55
CA SER A 11 -10.53 4.96 -25.03
C SER A 11 -10.44 5.07 -23.50
N PRO A 12 -10.63 3.99 -22.72
CA PRO A 12 -10.51 4.07 -21.27
C PRO A 12 -9.10 4.50 -20.89
N ASP A 13 -8.98 5.49 -19.98
CA ASP A 13 -7.70 5.84 -19.36
C ASP A 13 -7.14 4.54 -18.73
N PRO A 14 -5.93 4.10 -19.09
CA PRO A 14 -5.36 2.86 -18.56
C PRO A 14 -5.03 2.94 -17.07
N ARG A 15 -5.20 4.12 -16.44
CA ARG A 15 -4.96 4.31 -15.01
C ARG A 15 -6.10 3.70 -14.17
N PRO A 16 -5.77 2.88 -13.15
CA PRO A 16 -6.78 2.30 -12.28
C PRO A 16 -7.56 3.42 -11.58
N ARG A 17 -8.89 3.31 -11.57
CA ARG A 17 -9.75 4.18 -10.78
C ARG A 17 -9.48 3.91 -9.31
N CYS A 18 -8.76 4.83 -8.67
CA CYS A 18 -8.36 4.69 -7.27
C CYS A 18 -9.39 5.31 -6.33
N LEU A 19 -9.53 4.71 -5.14
CA LEU A 19 -10.08 5.40 -3.97
C LEU A 19 -8.98 5.79 -3.01
N TYR A 20 -9.02 7.04 -2.55
CA TYR A 20 -8.06 7.60 -1.63
C TYR A 20 -8.70 7.79 -0.26
N LEU A 21 -8.22 7.05 0.74
CA LEU A 21 -8.69 7.18 2.12
C LEU A 21 -7.88 8.30 2.78
N VAL A 22 -8.51 9.46 2.95
CA VAL A 22 -7.83 10.69 3.37
C VAL A 22 -8.22 11.07 4.79
N ARG A 23 -7.25 11.13 5.71
CA ARG A 23 -7.51 11.38 7.13
C ARG A 23 -7.13 12.79 7.60
N ASP A 24 -6.05 13.35 7.07
CA ASP A 24 -5.41 14.55 7.62
C ASP A 24 -5.06 15.61 6.57
N SER A 25 -4.41 16.68 7.02
CA SER A 25 -4.01 17.81 6.17
C SER A 25 -3.02 17.41 5.08
N PHE A 26 -2.10 16.48 5.36
CA PHE A 26 -1.16 15.96 4.38
C PHE A 26 -1.90 15.24 3.25
N GLY A 27 -2.77 14.28 3.60
CA GLY A 27 -3.56 13.55 2.60
C GLY A 27 -4.43 14.50 1.77
N ARG A 28 -5.12 15.46 2.40
CA ARG A 28 -5.94 16.46 1.69
C ARG A 28 -5.11 17.28 0.70
N LYS A 29 -3.97 17.82 1.15
CA LYS A 29 -3.08 18.63 0.30
C LYS A 29 -2.44 17.82 -0.81
N LEU A 30 -2.14 16.54 -0.59
CA LEU A 30 -1.65 15.66 -1.64
C LEU A 30 -2.71 15.41 -2.71
N MET A 31 -3.96 15.17 -2.32
CA MET A 31 -5.04 14.96 -3.28
C MET A 31 -5.35 16.22 -4.08
N GLU A 32 -5.28 17.41 -3.45
CA GLU A 32 -5.33 18.69 -4.15
C GLU A 32 -4.17 18.85 -5.14
N HIS A 33 -2.94 18.58 -4.71
CA HIS A 33 -1.75 18.63 -5.57
C HIS A 33 -1.85 17.72 -6.79
N ARG A 34 -2.45 16.53 -6.63
CA ARG A 34 -2.66 15.55 -7.69
C ARG A 34 -3.90 15.82 -8.55
N GLY A 35 -4.73 16.79 -8.19
CA GLY A 35 -6.00 17.05 -8.87
C GLY A 35 -7.00 15.90 -8.76
N VAL A 36 -6.93 15.09 -7.71
CA VAL A 36 -7.82 13.94 -7.50
C VAL A 36 -9.25 14.45 -7.28
N PRO A 37 -10.27 14.00 -8.03
CA PRO A 37 -11.65 14.45 -7.85
C PRO A 37 -12.22 14.12 -6.46
N ALA A 38 -13.23 14.88 -5.99
CA ALA A 38 -13.78 14.72 -4.64
C ALA A 38 -14.45 13.34 -4.45
N GLU A 39 -15.06 12.79 -5.49
CA GLU A 39 -15.73 11.49 -5.52
C GLU A 39 -14.76 10.29 -5.39
N GLN A 40 -13.46 10.52 -5.56
CA GLN A 40 -12.41 9.51 -5.33
C GLN A 40 -11.80 9.62 -3.92
N ARG A 41 -12.17 10.66 -3.16
CA ARG A 41 -11.69 10.89 -1.80
C ARG A 41 -12.77 10.42 -0.83
N VAL A 42 -12.45 9.43 -0.03
CA VAL A 42 -13.40 8.79 0.89
C VAL A 42 -12.84 8.79 2.30
N SER A 43 -13.73 8.83 3.29
CA SER A 43 -13.33 8.64 4.68
C SER A 43 -12.97 7.18 4.94
N PHE A 44 -12.20 6.93 6.00
CA PHE A 44 -11.88 5.56 6.39
C PHE A 44 -13.15 4.83 6.86
N GLU A 45 -14.04 5.55 7.53
CA GLU A 45 -15.30 5.05 8.08
C GLU A 45 -16.28 4.61 6.98
N ASP A 46 -16.41 5.39 5.90
CA ASP A 46 -17.24 5.04 4.74
C ASP A 46 -16.70 3.80 4.02
N PHE A 47 -15.37 3.64 3.97
CA PHE A 47 -14.75 2.46 3.39
C PHE A 47 -14.99 1.21 4.24
N VAL A 48 -14.78 1.29 5.56
CA VAL A 48 -14.98 0.16 6.48
C VAL A 48 -16.46 -0.26 6.56
N SER A 49 -17.38 0.70 6.48
CA SER A 49 -18.83 0.42 6.48
C SER A 49 -19.34 -0.15 5.15
N GLY A 50 -18.51 -0.19 4.09
CA GLY A 50 -18.91 -0.62 2.76
C GLY A 50 -19.74 0.40 1.98
N ALA A 51 -19.80 1.65 2.45
CA ALA A 51 -20.48 2.76 1.76
C ALA A 51 -19.62 3.35 0.62
N ALA A 52 -18.32 3.08 0.59
CA ALA A 52 -17.43 3.53 -0.47
C ALA A 52 -17.77 2.87 -1.84
N PRO A 53 -17.63 3.61 -2.96
CA PRO A 53 -17.89 3.05 -4.28
C PRO A 53 -16.85 1.98 -4.67
N HIS A 54 -17.11 1.26 -5.76
CA HIS A 54 -16.12 0.33 -6.31
C HIS A 54 -14.88 1.07 -6.86
N ALA A 55 -13.71 0.42 -6.77
CA ALA A 55 -12.43 0.93 -7.21
C ALA A 55 -11.50 -0.17 -7.70
N ASP A 56 -10.61 0.17 -8.62
CA ASP A 56 -9.57 -0.74 -9.13
C ASP A 56 -8.37 -0.82 -8.15
N ALA A 57 -8.23 0.17 -7.27
CA ALA A 57 -7.22 0.17 -6.20
C ALA A 57 -7.62 1.08 -5.04
N VAL A 58 -7.16 0.75 -3.82
CA VAL A 58 -7.40 1.55 -2.60
C VAL A 58 -6.08 2.08 -2.03
N VAL A 59 -6.07 3.38 -1.72
CA VAL A 59 -4.87 4.12 -1.31
C VAL A 59 -5.12 4.90 -0.01
N PRO A 60 -4.85 4.32 1.18
CA PRO A 60 -4.82 5.11 2.40
C PRO A 60 -3.64 6.08 2.40
N VAL A 61 -3.95 7.35 2.65
CA VAL A 61 -2.98 8.45 2.69
C VAL A 61 -3.09 9.19 4.03
N HIS A 62 -1.99 9.22 4.77
CA HIS A 62 -1.94 9.95 6.04
C HIS A 62 -0.50 10.38 6.40
N SER A 63 -0.42 11.24 7.40
CA SER A 63 0.76 11.57 8.21
C SER A 63 0.74 10.75 9.49
N GLY A 64 1.92 10.52 10.06
CA GLY A 64 2.13 9.70 11.26
C GLY A 64 1.98 8.20 11.03
N SER A 65 2.42 7.42 12.04
CA SER A 65 2.27 5.97 12.02
C SER A 65 0.82 5.56 12.34
N ALA A 66 0.25 4.69 11.50
CA ALA A 66 -1.08 4.10 11.72
C ALA A 66 -1.15 2.67 11.13
N PRO A 67 -0.32 1.73 11.64
CA PRO A 67 -0.19 0.40 11.06
C PRO A 67 -1.48 -0.43 11.18
N GLU A 68 -2.30 -0.20 12.21
CA GLU A 68 -3.60 -0.87 12.39
C GLU A 68 -4.59 -0.47 11.31
N LEU A 69 -4.66 0.83 10.98
CA LEU A 69 -5.49 1.34 9.90
C LEU A 69 -5.05 0.71 8.58
N ARG A 70 -3.74 0.73 8.30
CA ARG A 70 -3.23 0.13 7.06
C ARG A 70 -3.48 -1.37 6.98
N ASP A 71 -3.38 -2.10 8.09
CA ASP A 71 -3.66 -3.54 8.13
C ASP A 71 -5.14 -3.86 7.92
N GLU A 72 -6.04 -3.02 8.46
CA GLU A 72 -7.48 -3.16 8.26
C GLU A 72 -7.88 -2.89 6.81
N VAL A 73 -7.33 -1.85 6.18
CA VAL A 73 -7.53 -1.61 4.74
C VAL A 73 -7.05 -2.81 3.92
N ASP A 74 -5.86 -3.32 4.22
CA ASP A 74 -5.29 -4.48 3.52
C ASP A 74 -6.14 -5.75 3.70
N ARG A 75 -6.74 -5.95 4.89
CA ARG A 75 -7.66 -7.06 5.16
C ARG A 75 -8.91 -6.97 4.29
N ILE A 76 -9.60 -5.82 4.29
CA ILE A 76 -10.82 -5.60 3.51
C ILE A 76 -10.51 -5.74 2.00
N CYS A 77 -9.41 -5.15 1.54
CA CYS A 77 -8.97 -5.24 0.15
C CYS A 77 -8.65 -6.69 -0.26
N ALA A 78 -8.04 -7.49 0.62
CA ALA A 78 -7.79 -8.91 0.36
C ALA A 78 -9.10 -9.70 0.23
N GLU A 79 -10.08 -9.46 1.09
CA GLU A 79 -11.40 -10.12 1.04
C GLU A 79 -12.18 -9.77 -0.25
N GLN A 80 -12.01 -8.54 -0.74
CA GLN A 80 -12.66 -8.03 -1.95
C GLN A 80 -11.87 -8.31 -3.23
N GLY A 81 -10.66 -8.89 -3.15
CA GLY A 81 -9.78 -9.05 -4.30
C GLY A 81 -9.29 -7.73 -4.92
N THR A 82 -9.35 -6.63 -4.16
CA THR A 82 -9.01 -5.28 -4.63
C THR A 82 -7.54 -4.95 -4.29
N PRO A 83 -6.72 -4.47 -5.25
CA PRO A 83 -5.38 -3.96 -4.97
C PRO A 83 -5.35 -2.81 -3.96
N SER A 84 -4.26 -2.70 -3.20
CA SER A 84 -4.07 -1.56 -2.29
C SER A 84 -2.62 -1.13 -2.14
N VAL A 85 -2.37 0.15 -1.91
CA VAL A 85 -1.04 0.68 -1.58
C VAL A 85 -1.14 1.80 -0.55
N GLY A 86 -0.32 1.72 0.51
CA GLY A 86 -0.29 2.76 1.54
C GLY A 86 0.67 3.87 1.16
N LEU A 87 0.34 5.10 1.53
CA LEU A 87 1.25 6.24 1.44
C LEU A 87 1.21 7.01 2.76
N GLN A 88 2.35 7.03 3.44
CA GLN A 88 2.48 7.70 4.72
C GLN A 88 3.65 8.68 4.73
N LEU A 89 3.40 9.88 5.23
CA LEU A 89 4.44 10.76 5.74
C LEU A 89 4.74 10.33 7.18
N LEU A 90 6.02 10.23 7.50
CA LEU A 90 6.55 10.06 8.85
C LEU A 90 7.54 11.20 9.10
N SER A 91 7.88 11.45 10.37
CA SER A 91 8.74 12.57 10.75
C SER A 91 10.09 12.63 10.03
N THR A 92 10.63 11.49 9.58
CA THR A 92 11.95 11.40 8.92
C THR A 92 11.91 10.76 7.54
N LYS A 93 10.74 10.33 7.05
CA LYS A 93 10.63 9.61 5.78
C LYS A 93 9.24 9.66 5.18
N ILE A 94 9.13 9.53 3.85
CA ILE A 94 7.89 9.19 3.16
C ILE A 94 7.97 7.72 2.77
N VAL A 95 6.96 6.94 3.10
CA VAL A 95 6.88 5.52 2.76
C VAL A 95 5.67 5.28 1.87
N CYS A 96 5.90 4.70 0.69
CA CYS A 96 4.86 4.26 -0.22
C CYS A 96 4.99 2.75 -0.44
N GLY A 97 3.97 1.99 -0.07
CA GLY A 97 3.98 0.54 -0.18
C GLY A 97 3.50 -0.18 1.09
N PRO A 98 3.51 -1.52 1.05
CA PRO A 98 3.71 -2.34 -0.13
C PRO A 98 2.57 -2.13 -1.15
N ALA A 99 2.90 -2.20 -2.44
CA ALA A 99 1.90 -2.33 -3.50
C ALA A 99 1.33 -3.76 -3.45
N VAL A 100 0.15 -3.90 -2.87
CA VAL A 100 -0.50 -5.20 -2.63
C VAL A 100 -1.49 -5.48 -3.76
N VAL A 101 -1.31 -6.61 -4.43
CA VAL A 101 -2.26 -7.19 -5.36
C VAL A 101 -2.67 -8.56 -4.78
N PRO A 102 -3.94 -8.72 -4.34
CA PRO A 102 -4.44 -9.99 -3.82
C PRO A 102 -4.11 -11.16 -4.74
N ASP A 103 -3.78 -12.30 -4.13
CA ASP A 103 -3.31 -13.52 -4.79
C ASP A 103 -2.02 -13.43 -5.63
N ARG A 104 -1.41 -12.24 -5.78
CA ARG A 104 -0.17 -12.07 -6.56
C ARG A 104 1.04 -11.59 -5.74
N THR A 105 0.86 -10.64 -4.84
CA THR A 105 1.97 -10.09 -4.01
C THR A 105 1.80 -10.40 -2.52
N ALA A 106 2.88 -10.26 -1.74
CA ALA A 106 2.76 -10.32 -0.30
C ALA A 106 1.82 -9.23 0.24
N CYS A 107 1.00 -9.56 1.23
CA CYS A 107 0.10 -8.61 1.89
C CYS A 107 0.83 -7.71 2.91
N TYR A 108 0.13 -6.71 3.44
CA TYR A 108 0.70 -5.81 4.45
C TYR A 108 1.12 -6.53 5.74
N ALA A 109 0.38 -7.55 6.19
CA ALA A 109 0.79 -8.35 7.34
C ALA A 109 2.12 -9.10 7.11
N CYS A 110 2.40 -9.54 5.88
CA CYS A 110 3.71 -10.10 5.54
C CYS A 110 4.81 -9.03 5.64
N TYR A 111 4.56 -7.83 5.11
CA TYR A 111 5.46 -6.70 5.23
C TYR A 111 5.78 -6.38 6.69
N ARG A 112 4.77 -6.24 7.56
CA ARG A 112 4.99 -5.96 8.99
C ARG A 112 5.86 -7.01 9.66
N LYS A 113 5.62 -8.29 9.39
CA LYS A 113 6.44 -9.38 9.94
C LYS A 113 7.89 -9.33 9.46
N ARG A 114 8.13 -9.03 8.17
CA ARG A 114 9.49 -8.86 7.63
C ARG A 114 10.18 -7.63 8.18
N ALA A 115 9.47 -6.50 8.26
CA ALA A 115 9.98 -5.27 8.85
C ALA A 115 10.40 -5.49 10.31
N ALA A 116 9.58 -6.21 11.10
CA ALA A 116 9.92 -6.56 12.48
C ALA A 116 11.19 -7.44 12.58
N GLN A 117 11.40 -8.37 11.63
CA GLN A 117 12.63 -9.18 11.56
C GLN A 117 13.88 -8.34 11.27
N HIS A 118 13.73 -7.22 10.54
CA HIS A 118 14.83 -6.32 10.16
C HIS A 118 15.00 -5.12 11.09
N ALA A 119 14.08 -4.88 12.02
CA ALA A 119 14.15 -3.76 12.97
C ALA A 119 15.35 -3.85 13.95
N GLY A 120 16.07 -4.98 13.95
CA GLY A 120 17.19 -5.23 14.84
C GLY A 120 16.74 -5.45 16.29
N THR A 121 17.62 -6.01 17.12
CA THR A 121 17.40 -6.09 18.56
C THR A 121 17.39 -4.69 19.16
N ALA A 122 16.30 -4.33 19.84
CA ALA A 122 16.13 -3.23 20.79
C ALA A 122 16.97 -1.98 20.49
N HIS A 123 16.38 -1.01 19.77
CA HIS A 123 16.83 0.36 19.96
C HIS A 123 16.52 0.74 21.42
N PRO A 124 17.46 1.33 22.18
CA PRO A 124 17.23 1.69 23.59
C PRO A 124 16.06 2.66 23.77
N TYR A 125 15.59 3.27 22.68
CA TYR A 125 14.43 4.12 22.60
C TYR A 125 13.52 3.66 21.46
N ASP A 126 12.23 3.52 21.75
CA ASP A 126 11.21 3.37 20.73
C ASP A 126 10.99 4.73 20.05
N MET A 127 11.78 4.97 19.00
CA MET A 127 11.71 6.20 18.21
C MET A 127 10.35 6.38 17.54
N GLU A 128 9.65 5.28 17.20
CA GLU A 128 8.34 5.37 16.56
C GLU A 128 7.27 5.81 17.58
N ALA A 129 7.30 5.25 18.78
CA ALA A 129 6.48 5.74 19.89
C ALA A 129 6.82 7.19 20.27
N ALA A 130 8.10 7.55 20.31
CA ALA A 130 8.55 8.91 20.65
C ALA A 130 8.09 9.97 19.64
N LEU A 131 7.90 9.58 18.38
CA LEU A 131 7.45 10.46 17.30
C LEU A 131 5.93 10.40 17.06
N THR A 132 5.22 9.48 17.72
CA THR A 132 3.78 9.31 17.56
C THR A 132 3.03 10.55 18.07
N GLY A 133 2.15 11.09 17.23
CA GLY A 133 1.32 12.24 17.58
C GLY A 133 2.03 13.60 17.45
N LEU A 134 3.30 13.64 17.06
CA LEU A 134 3.96 14.91 16.73
C LEU A 134 3.38 15.49 15.43
N PRO A 135 3.16 16.82 15.36
CA PRO A 135 2.68 17.45 14.14
C PRO A 135 3.73 17.32 13.04
N GLU A 136 3.35 16.69 11.93
CA GLU A 136 4.22 16.57 10.76
C GLU A 136 4.06 17.80 9.86
N GLY A 137 5.09 18.64 9.83
CA GLY A 137 5.20 19.71 8.84
C GLY A 137 5.53 19.14 7.47
N PHE A 138 4.84 19.59 6.43
CA PHE A 138 5.16 19.22 5.05
C PHE A 138 5.22 20.43 4.13
N GLY A 139 6.11 20.37 3.15
CA GLY A 139 6.27 21.38 2.11
C GLY A 139 5.90 20.85 0.72
N PRO A 140 5.90 21.71 -0.31
CA PRO A 140 5.60 21.33 -1.68
C PRO A 140 6.45 20.18 -2.21
N LEU A 141 7.73 20.13 -1.82
CA LEU A 141 8.64 19.04 -2.19
C LEU A 141 8.14 17.67 -1.68
N HIS A 142 7.62 17.60 -0.45
CA HIS A 142 7.11 16.35 0.11
C HIS A 142 5.89 15.86 -0.68
N LEU A 143 5.01 16.77 -1.10
CA LEU A 143 3.85 16.44 -1.93
C LEU A 143 4.27 15.89 -3.30
N ALA A 144 5.26 16.53 -3.94
CA ALA A 144 5.79 16.10 -5.24
C ALA A 144 6.44 14.70 -5.14
N VAL A 145 7.27 14.46 -4.12
CA VAL A 145 7.90 13.17 -3.88
C VAL A 145 6.85 12.09 -3.59
N ALA A 146 5.92 12.36 -2.67
CA ALA A 146 4.85 11.43 -2.31
C ALA A 146 3.98 11.07 -3.53
N SER A 147 3.67 12.07 -4.37
CA SER A 147 2.95 11.87 -5.63
C SER A 147 3.72 10.96 -6.59
N GLY A 148 5.02 11.22 -6.80
CA GLY A 148 5.85 10.40 -7.67
C GLY A 148 6.00 8.95 -7.19
N LEU A 149 6.18 8.75 -5.88
CA LEU A 149 6.24 7.39 -5.31
C LEU A 149 4.91 6.63 -5.49
N LEU A 150 3.80 7.33 -5.34
CA LEU A 150 2.47 6.76 -5.56
C LEU A 150 2.21 6.42 -7.03
N GLU A 151 2.60 7.28 -7.98
CA GLU A 151 2.53 6.96 -9.42
C GLU A 151 3.29 5.67 -9.74
N LEU A 152 4.50 5.50 -9.21
CA LEU A 152 5.28 4.29 -9.42
C LEU A 152 4.57 3.05 -8.85
N ALA A 153 3.96 3.16 -7.67
CA ALA A 153 3.24 2.04 -7.08
C ALA A 153 1.94 1.69 -7.85
N LEU A 154 1.22 2.69 -8.36
CA LEU A 154 0.02 2.47 -9.18
C LEU A 154 0.38 1.87 -10.54
N ALA A 155 1.50 2.29 -11.13
CA ALA A 155 2.05 1.69 -12.35
C ALA A 155 2.43 0.21 -12.12
N ASP A 156 3.04 -0.11 -10.99
CA ASP A 156 3.35 -1.50 -10.62
C ASP A 156 2.08 -2.36 -10.49
N ILE A 157 1.02 -1.82 -9.88
CA ILE A 157 -0.29 -2.49 -9.77
C ILE A 157 -0.89 -2.72 -11.16
N ALA A 158 -0.92 -1.69 -12.01
CA ALA A 158 -1.49 -1.75 -13.35
C ALA A 158 -0.73 -2.71 -14.29
N ALA A 159 0.60 -2.76 -14.17
CA ALA A 159 1.44 -3.68 -14.94
C ALA A 159 1.30 -5.14 -14.50
N GLY A 160 0.64 -5.40 -13.36
CA GLY A 160 0.55 -6.73 -12.77
C GLY A 160 1.92 -7.19 -12.27
N THR A 161 2.39 -6.62 -11.16
CA THR A 161 3.65 -6.94 -10.47
C THR A 161 4.14 -8.38 -10.69
N THR A 162 5.24 -8.54 -11.44
CA THR A 162 5.97 -9.81 -11.63
C THR A 162 7.25 -9.81 -10.78
N GLY A 163 7.45 -10.80 -9.90
CA GLY A 163 8.66 -10.92 -9.07
C GLY A 163 8.40 -11.11 -7.57
N LEU A 164 9.43 -10.93 -6.73
CA LEU A 164 9.53 -11.31 -5.30
C LEU A 164 8.51 -10.64 -4.32
N GLY A 165 7.54 -9.88 -4.83
CA GLY A 165 6.40 -9.32 -4.10
C GLY A 165 6.27 -7.80 -4.22
N GLY A 166 5.33 -7.21 -3.47
CA GLY A 166 4.98 -5.79 -3.59
C GLY A 166 6.11 -4.88 -3.13
N ALA A 167 6.47 -3.90 -3.95
CA ALA A 167 7.54 -2.96 -3.63
C ALA A 167 7.10 -1.96 -2.54
N VAL A 168 8.04 -1.68 -1.63
CA VAL A 168 7.98 -0.57 -0.67
C VAL A 168 9.07 0.40 -1.06
N ARG A 169 8.69 1.63 -1.39
CA ARG A 169 9.61 2.72 -1.69
C ARG A 169 9.63 3.69 -0.52
N THR A 170 10.83 4.04 -0.09
CA THR A 170 11.04 4.99 1.01
C THR A 170 11.88 6.14 0.53
N PHE A 171 11.45 7.37 0.81
CA PHE A 171 12.25 8.56 0.68
C PHE A 171 12.67 9.04 2.07
N SER A 172 13.97 9.14 2.32
CA SER A 172 14.52 9.69 3.55
C SER A 172 14.46 11.22 3.53
N LEU A 173 13.73 11.84 4.45
CA LEU A 173 13.67 13.30 4.59
C LEU A 173 14.98 13.90 5.15
N ILE A 174 15.83 13.06 5.75
CA ILE A 174 17.12 13.48 6.32
C ILE A 174 18.21 13.49 5.24
N SER A 175 18.33 12.40 4.49
CA SER A 175 19.43 12.20 3.53
C SER A 175 19.05 12.46 2.08
N GLY A 176 17.76 12.60 1.77
CA GLY A 176 17.26 12.69 0.40
C GLY A 176 17.36 11.38 -0.40
N ALA A 177 17.78 10.29 0.23
CA ALA A 177 17.92 9.00 -0.44
C ALA A 177 16.56 8.36 -0.72
N VAL A 178 16.41 7.78 -1.92
CA VAL A 178 15.31 6.90 -2.28
C VAL A 178 15.79 5.46 -2.18
N SER A 179 15.05 4.61 -1.48
CA SER A 179 15.28 3.16 -1.45
C SER A 179 14.02 2.41 -1.88
N SER A 180 14.22 1.20 -2.41
CA SER A 180 13.14 0.29 -2.76
C SER A 180 13.46 -1.10 -2.25
N ALA A 181 12.48 -1.75 -1.60
CA ALA A 181 12.58 -3.12 -1.13
C ALA A 181 11.33 -3.90 -1.53
N ALA A 182 11.50 -5.12 -2.02
CA ALA A 182 10.39 -6.02 -2.31
C ALA A 182 9.92 -6.73 -1.04
N THR A 183 8.61 -6.77 -0.80
CA THR A 183 8.04 -7.52 0.32
C THR A 183 7.85 -8.98 -0.05
N VAL A 184 8.60 -9.86 0.62
CA VAL A 184 8.45 -11.31 0.45
C VAL A 184 7.41 -11.88 1.41
N SER A 185 6.53 -12.75 0.89
CA SER A 185 5.54 -13.46 1.71
C SER A 185 6.19 -14.24 2.85
N VAL A 186 5.48 -14.31 3.98
CA VAL A 186 5.84 -15.22 5.07
C VAL A 186 5.17 -16.58 4.87
N ASN A 187 5.77 -17.63 5.39
CA ASN A 187 5.18 -18.97 5.35
C ASN A 187 3.85 -18.98 6.15
N ARG A 188 2.83 -19.66 5.61
CA ARG A 188 1.48 -19.80 6.22
C ARG A 188 0.89 -18.46 6.69
N CYS A 189 1.02 -17.40 5.90
CA CYS A 189 0.28 -16.17 6.15
C CYS A 189 -1.23 -16.47 6.11
N PRO A 190 -2.03 -16.14 7.14
CA PRO A 190 -3.47 -16.40 7.13
C PRO A 190 -4.24 -15.55 6.11
N ARG A 191 -3.64 -14.48 5.58
CA ARG A 191 -4.27 -13.57 4.61
C ARG A 191 -3.95 -13.93 3.16
N CYS A 192 -2.68 -14.14 2.83
CA CYS A 192 -2.25 -14.37 1.44
C CYS A 192 -1.57 -15.75 1.25
N GLY A 193 -1.66 -16.64 2.22
CA GLY A 193 -0.94 -17.92 2.20
C GLY A 193 -1.59 -18.98 1.33
N ASP A 194 -2.90 -18.90 1.12
CA ASP A 194 -3.69 -19.96 0.46
C ASP A 194 -3.37 -20.09 -1.02
N ARG A 195 -2.92 -19.01 -1.68
CA ARG A 195 -2.40 -19.06 -3.06
C ARG A 195 -1.23 -20.02 -3.25
N PHE A 196 -0.54 -20.40 -2.17
CA PHE A 196 0.57 -21.36 -2.22
C PHE A 196 0.13 -22.79 -1.87
N ALA A 197 -1.15 -23.04 -1.57
CA ALA A 197 -1.62 -24.35 -1.12
C ALA A 197 -1.32 -25.47 -2.13
N GLN A 198 -1.42 -25.18 -3.44
CA GLN A 198 -1.16 -26.16 -4.50
C GLN A 198 0.32 -26.50 -4.71
N VAL A 199 1.23 -25.61 -4.28
CA VAL A 199 2.69 -25.81 -4.39
C VAL A 199 3.26 -26.43 -3.11
N ARG A 200 2.47 -26.48 -2.03
CA ARG A 200 2.87 -27.14 -0.80
C ARG A 200 2.80 -28.65 -1.03
N PRO A 201 3.90 -29.40 -0.85
CA PRO A 201 3.76 -30.83 -0.67
C PRO A 201 2.93 -31.05 0.61
N ASP A 202 1.85 -31.83 0.50
CA ASP A 202 1.00 -32.25 1.64
C ASP A 202 1.80 -32.97 2.74
N SER A 203 3.02 -33.43 2.42
CA SER A 203 3.92 -34.10 3.35
C SER A 203 5.00 -33.16 3.88
N ALA A 204 4.67 -32.33 4.87
CA ALA A 204 5.60 -32.24 5.99
C ALA A 204 5.44 -33.56 6.76
N MET A 205 6.25 -34.57 6.42
CA MET A 205 6.45 -35.72 7.30
C MET A 205 6.65 -35.15 8.72
N PRO A 206 5.95 -35.66 9.74
CA PRO A 206 6.30 -35.31 11.11
C PRO A 206 7.79 -35.61 11.26
N PHE A 207 8.55 -34.67 11.82
CA PHE A 207 9.92 -34.95 12.27
C PHE A 207 9.82 -35.94 13.44
N PRO A 208 10.10 -37.23 13.20
CA PRO A 208 11.09 -37.88 14.04
C PRO A 208 11.89 -38.92 13.24
N GLU A 209 13.01 -38.55 12.62
CA GLU A 209 14.02 -39.55 12.18
C GLU A 209 15.39 -38.95 11.76
N LEU A 210 15.85 -37.86 12.42
CA LEU A 210 17.23 -37.35 12.26
C LEU A 210 18.11 -37.59 13.50
N LEU A 211 17.72 -38.55 14.35
CA LEU A 211 18.51 -39.06 15.47
C LEU A 211 18.47 -40.60 15.50
N ARG A 212 18.95 -41.23 14.42
CA ARG A 212 19.46 -42.59 14.43
C ARG A 212 20.73 -42.67 13.60
#